data_AF-A0A7S0S795-F1
#
_entry.id   AF-A0A7S0S795-F1
#
_cell.length_a   1.000
_cell.length_b   1.000
_cell.length_c   1.000
_cell.angle_alpha   90.00
_cell.angle_beta   90.00
_cell.angle_gamma   90.00
#
_symmetry.space_group_name_H-M   'P 1'
#
loop_
_entity.id
_entity.type
_entity.pdbx_description
1 polymer ?
#
loop_
_entity_poly.entity_id
_entity_poly.type
_entity_poly.pdbx_seq_one_letter_code
_entity_poly.pdbx_strand_id
1 'polypeptide(L)'
;VHLMHTFTGPREPVNVMYPPWLMVDARRAWMSKVEHANSTISRSQRKLASAFDELGVRYEVQRMTDDGYYSMGIYLPEYDIAVELDGPTNYYQAGDTLSSRDIPMVKTAKTKLRDFLLARQCARVVTVPWFEWRDVRNAREKRTQYLRDKLARAGFTVSSKQIANQHAHDQR
;
A
#
# COMPACT_ATOMS: atom_id res chain seq x y z
N VAL A 1 29.91 -12.57 -28.53
CA VAL A 1 28.81 -13.46 -29.01
C VAL A 1 28.01 -13.87 -27.79
N HIS A 2 26.83 -13.28 -27.57
CA HIS A 2 26.03 -13.50 -26.36
C HIS A 2 25.01 -14.61 -26.67
N LEU A 3 25.19 -15.80 -26.11
CA LEU A 3 24.30 -16.94 -26.32
C LEU A 3 23.03 -16.76 -25.46
N MET A 4 21.97 -16.23 -26.06
CA MET A 4 20.62 -16.35 -25.54
C MET A 4 20.13 -17.76 -25.84
N HIS A 5 20.11 -18.65 -24.85
CA HIS A 5 19.41 -19.92 -24.97
C HIS A 5 17.90 -19.66 -24.96
N THR A 6 17.32 -19.49 -26.15
CA THR A 6 15.87 -19.52 -26.34
C THR A 6 15.40 -20.96 -26.18
N PHE A 7 14.80 -21.26 -25.02
CA PHE A 7 14.12 -22.53 -24.78
C PHE A 7 12.80 -22.55 -25.57
N THR A 8 12.75 -23.35 -26.65
CA THR A 8 11.62 -23.44 -27.61
C THR A 8 10.77 -24.70 -27.44
N GLY A 9 10.88 -25.42 -26.32
CA GLY A 9 10.07 -26.60 -26.04
C GLY A 9 8.76 -26.29 -25.31
N PRO A 10 7.69 -27.10 -25.49
CA PRO A 10 6.52 -27.03 -24.62
C PRO A 10 6.94 -27.28 -23.17
N ARG A 11 6.64 -26.33 -22.28
CA ARG A 11 6.81 -26.53 -20.83
C ARG A 11 5.71 -27.47 -20.38
N GLU A 12 5.98 -28.77 -20.37
CA GLU A 12 5.15 -29.67 -19.57
C GLU A 12 5.20 -29.20 -18.11
N PRO A 13 4.04 -28.99 -17.46
CA PRO A 13 4.01 -28.60 -16.06
C PRO A 13 4.61 -29.75 -15.25
N VAL A 14 5.86 -29.59 -14.82
CA VAL A 14 6.49 -30.51 -13.87
C VAL A 14 5.70 -30.40 -12.58
N ASN A 15 5.03 -31.48 -12.18
CA ASN A 15 4.40 -31.58 -10.88
C ASN A 15 5.50 -31.69 -9.82
N VAL A 16 5.96 -30.54 -9.34
CA VAL A 16 6.92 -30.47 -8.24
C VAL A 16 6.16 -30.71 -6.94
N MET A 17 6.26 -31.92 -6.40
CA MET A 17 5.78 -32.20 -5.05
C MET A 17 6.75 -31.56 -4.05
N TYR A 18 6.36 -30.44 -3.46
CA TYR A 18 7.11 -29.82 -2.38
C TYR A 18 6.95 -30.63 -1.10
N PRO A 19 8.03 -30.89 -0.34
CA PRO A 19 7.91 -31.63 0.90
C PRO A 19 7.11 -30.79 1.92
N PRO A 20 6.24 -31.41 2.75
CA PRO A 20 5.37 -30.67 3.66
C PRO A 20 6.10 -29.71 4.61
N TRP A 21 7.31 -30.06 5.04
CA TRP A 21 8.12 -29.21 5.93
C TRP A 21 8.50 -27.87 5.29
N LEU A 22 8.65 -27.80 3.96
CA LEU A 22 9.02 -26.58 3.26
C LEU A 22 7.95 -25.50 3.42
N MET A 23 6.68 -25.90 3.38
CA MET A 23 5.56 -24.96 3.57
C MET A 23 5.49 -24.44 5.01
N VAL A 24 5.81 -25.29 5.99
CA VAL A 24 5.87 -24.89 7.41
C VAL A 24 6.97 -23.86 7.64
N ASP A 25 8.17 -24.12 7.13
CA ASP A 25 9.30 -23.21 7.29
C ASP A 25 9.13 -21.93 6.47
N ALA A 26 8.58 -22.02 5.26
CA ALA A 26 8.23 -20.84 4.46
C ALA A 26 7.21 -19.96 5.19
N ARG A 27 6.16 -20.55 5.77
CA ARG A 27 5.17 -19.81 6.58
C ARG A 27 5.83 -19.18 7.81
N ARG A 28 6.66 -19.92 8.55
CA ARG A 28 7.35 -19.39 9.73
C ARG A 28 8.25 -18.21 9.38
N ALA A 29 9.06 -18.34 8.32
CA ALA A 29 9.93 -17.28 7.83
C ALA A 29 9.13 -16.05 7.36
N TRP A 30 7.96 -16.28 6.75
CA TRP A 30 7.04 -15.21 6.36
C TRP A 30 6.49 -14.46 7.57
N MET A 31 5.87 -15.18 8.51
CA MET A 31 5.24 -14.58 9.70
C MET A 31 6.24 -13.79 10.54
N SER A 32 7.46 -14.32 10.72
CA SER A 32 8.52 -13.60 11.43
C SER A 32 8.83 -12.25 10.77
N LYS A 33 8.87 -12.17 9.44
CA LYS A 33 9.09 -10.89 8.75
C LYS A 33 7.94 -9.91 8.97
N VAL A 34 6.70 -10.37 9.04
CA VAL A 34 5.53 -9.52 9.26
C VAL A 34 5.57 -8.90 10.66
N GLU A 35 5.87 -9.71 11.68
CA GLU A 35 6.00 -9.25 13.07
C GLU A 35 7.06 -8.16 13.22
N HIS A 36 8.25 -8.36 12.63
CA HIS A 36 9.35 -7.39 12.70
C HIS A 36 9.09 -6.11 11.87
N ALA A 37 8.29 -6.19 10.81
CA ALA A 37 7.97 -5.03 9.97
C ALA A 37 6.97 -4.08 10.64
N ASN A 38 6.22 -4.54 11.65
CA ASN A 38 5.14 -3.79 12.30
C ASN A 38 5.59 -2.92 13.49
N SER A 39 6.87 -2.93 13.86
CA SER A 39 7.28 -2.28 15.12
C SER A 39 7.46 -0.76 15.03
N THR A 40 7.52 -0.16 13.84
CA THR A 40 7.84 1.27 13.70
C THR A 40 7.04 1.97 12.60
N ILE A 41 6.07 2.80 13.00
CA ILE A 41 5.41 3.74 12.09
C ILE A 41 6.42 4.83 11.69
N SER A 42 6.62 5.03 10.39
CA SER A 42 7.49 6.08 9.86
C SER A 42 6.91 7.49 10.05
N ARG A 43 7.76 8.53 10.03
CA ARG A 43 7.30 9.94 10.03
C ARG A 43 6.33 10.23 8.88
N SER A 44 6.55 9.64 7.72
CA SER A 44 5.68 9.83 6.55
C SER A 44 4.32 9.17 6.74
N GLN A 45 4.26 7.98 7.37
CA GLN A 45 2.99 7.33 7.74
C GLN A 45 2.23 8.12 8.80
N ARG A 46 2.90 8.66 9.83
CA ARG A 46 2.24 9.55 10.81
C ARG A 46 1.61 10.78 10.14
N LYS A 47 2.31 11.40 9.19
CA LYS A 47 1.76 12.52 8.42
C LYS A 47 0.56 12.10 7.57
N LEU A 48 0.61 10.89 6.98
CA LEU A 48 -0.50 10.36 6.20
C LEU A 48 -1.73 10.11 7.09
N ALA A 49 -1.54 9.48 8.25
CA ALA A 49 -2.56 9.28 9.27
C ALA A 49 -3.20 10.62 9.71
N SER A 50 -2.39 11.64 10.02
CA SER A 50 -2.91 12.97 10.38
C SER A 50 -3.78 13.62 9.30
N ALA A 51 -3.56 13.28 8.02
CA ALA A 51 -4.38 13.81 6.94
C ALA A 51 -5.78 13.15 6.90
N PHE A 52 -5.93 11.92 7.42
CA PHE A 52 -7.23 11.30 7.62
C PHE A 52 -7.98 11.89 8.82
N ASP A 53 -7.28 12.28 9.89
CA ASP A 53 -7.88 13.07 10.99
C ASP A 53 -8.49 14.37 10.44
N GLU A 54 -7.77 15.06 9.56
CA GLU A 54 -8.24 16.30 8.90
C GLU A 54 -9.42 16.09 7.96
N LEU A 55 -9.61 14.87 7.47
CA LEU A 55 -10.75 14.49 6.65
C LEU A 55 -11.96 14.05 7.51
N GLY A 56 -11.79 13.89 8.83
CA GLY A 56 -12.84 13.35 9.71
C GLY A 56 -13.17 11.89 9.41
N VAL A 57 -12.21 11.12 8.87
CA VAL A 57 -12.40 9.70 8.52
C VAL A 57 -11.74 8.84 9.58
N ARG A 58 -12.48 7.88 10.14
CA ARG A 58 -11.91 6.90 11.08
C ARG A 58 -10.94 5.96 10.37
N TYR A 59 -9.81 5.70 11.01
CA TYR A 59 -8.78 4.83 10.47
C TYR A 59 -8.06 4.01 11.55
N GLU A 60 -7.42 2.94 11.12
CA GLU A 60 -6.52 2.10 11.91
C GLU A 60 -5.15 2.06 11.23
N VAL A 61 -4.07 2.27 11.99
CA VAL A 61 -2.70 2.24 11.44
C VAL A 61 -2.12 0.84 11.64
N GLN A 62 -1.47 0.30 10.61
CA GLN A 62 -0.81 -1.02 10.68
C GLN A 62 -1.75 -2.15 11.10
N ARG A 63 -3.02 -2.11 10.68
CA ARG A 63 -4.00 -3.18 10.93
C ARG A 63 -3.55 -4.46 10.22
N MET A 64 -3.47 -5.56 10.95
CA MET A 64 -3.20 -6.87 10.37
C MET A 64 -4.40 -7.35 9.54
N THR A 65 -4.12 -8.03 8.44
CA THR A 65 -5.13 -8.84 7.73
C THR A 65 -5.61 -9.96 8.64
N ASP A 66 -6.84 -10.44 8.43
CA ASP A 66 -7.45 -11.45 9.31
C ASP A 66 -6.70 -12.80 9.24
N ASP A 67 -5.99 -13.06 8.13
CA ASP A 67 -5.11 -14.22 7.97
C ASP A 67 -3.70 -14.03 8.58
N GLY A 68 -3.39 -12.83 9.07
CA GLY A 68 -2.11 -12.45 9.69
C GLY A 68 -0.92 -12.33 8.74
N TYR A 69 -1.10 -12.49 7.42
CA TYR A 69 0.01 -12.52 6.48
C TYR A 69 0.50 -11.13 6.05
N TYR A 70 -0.30 -10.09 6.25
CA TYR A 70 0.03 -8.73 5.88
C TYR A 70 -0.45 -7.72 6.92
N SER A 71 0.27 -6.61 7.02
CA SER A 71 -0.20 -5.40 7.71
C SER A 71 -0.58 -4.37 6.67
N MET A 72 -1.76 -3.77 6.83
CA MET A 72 -2.27 -2.65 6.04
C MET A 72 -1.76 -1.34 6.62
N GLY A 73 -1.13 -0.49 5.81
CA GLY A 73 -0.52 0.76 6.27
C GLY A 73 -1.50 1.64 7.03
N ILE A 74 -2.62 1.97 6.40
CA ILE A 74 -3.80 2.59 7.02
C ILE A 74 -5.02 1.84 6.52
N TYR A 75 -5.92 1.43 7.41
CA TYR A 75 -7.19 0.79 7.08
C TYR A 75 -8.33 1.74 7.42
N LEU A 76 -9.32 1.85 6.52
CA LEU A 76 -10.53 2.66 6.70
C LEU A 76 -11.72 1.71 6.89
N PRO A 77 -12.12 1.38 8.14
CA PRO A 77 -13.07 0.30 8.41
C PRO A 77 -14.46 0.54 7.82
N GLU A 78 -14.92 1.80 7.79
CA GLU A 78 -16.24 2.17 7.26
C GLU A 78 -16.40 1.87 5.77
N TYR A 79 -15.29 1.82 5.04
CA TYR A 79 -15.28 1.65 3.58
C TYR A 79 -14.59 0.35 3.13
N ASP A 80 -14.02 -0.39 4.08
CA ASP A 80 -13.17 -1.56 3.83
C ASP A 80 -12.05 -1.27 2.81
N ILE A 81 -11.28 -0.21 3.08
CA ILE A 81 -10.18 0.26 2.21
C ILE A 81 -8.85 0.15 2.94
N ALA A 82 -7.87 -0.47 2.29
CA ALA A 82 -6.47 -0.35 2.67
C ALA A 82 -5.80 0.80 1.89
N VAL A 83 -5.06 1.65 2.60
CA VAL A 83 -4.26 2.75 2.03
C VAL A 83 -2.77 2.45 2.29
N GLU A 84 -2.03 2.20 1.22
CA GLU A 84 -0.61 1.84 1.27
C GLU A 84 0.27 3.03 0.89
N LEU A 85 1.17 3.45 1.80
CA LEU A 85 2.22 4.42 1.50
C LEU A 85 3.44 3.70 0.91
N ASP A 86 3.53 3.66 -0.41
CA ASP A 86 4.60 2.95 -1.10
C ASP A 86 5.92 3.72 -1.09
N GLY A 87 6.96 3.14 -0.48
CA GLY A 87 8.29 3.74 -0.34
C GLY A 87 9.15 3.66 -1.62
N PRO A 88 10.36 4.25 -1.61
CA PRO A 88 11.28 4.24 -2.76
C PRO A 88 11.59 2.84 -3.31
N THR A 89 11.73 1.85 -2.44
CA THR A 89 12.02 0.46 -2.81
C THR A 89 10.86 -0.25 -3.50
N ASN A 90 9.67 0.33 -3.50
CA ASN A 90 8.49 -0.23 -4.17
C ASN A 90 8.43 0.12 -5.66
N TYR A 91 9.33 0.98 -6.15
CA TYR A 91 9.39 1.45 -7.52
C TYR A 91 10.80 1.34 -8.12
N TYR A 92 10.87 1.32 -9.44
CA TYR A 92 12.07 1.52 -10.23
C TYR A 92 11.75 2.47 -11.40
N GLN A 93 12.77 3.09 -11.99
CA GLN A 93 12.61 3.94 -13.17
C GLN A 93 12.57 3.07 -14.43
N ALA A 94 11.56 3.24 -15.27
CA ALA A 94 11.50 2.57 -16.57
C ALA A 94 12.27 3.37 -17.63
N GLY A 95 13.58 3.15 -17.72
CA GLY A 95 14.43 3.72 -18.77
C GLY A 95 15.90 3.36 -18.56
N ASP A 96 16.64 3.21 -19.66
CA ASP A 96 18.08 2.89 -19.65
C ASP A 96 18.97 4.09 -19.31
N THR A 97 18.42 5.30 -19.30
CA THR A 97 19.16 6.55 -19.05
C THR A 97 18.82 7.14 -17.68
N LEU A 98 19.80 7.17 -16.77
CA LEU A 98 19.67 7.63 -15.38
C LEU A 98 19.42 9.14 -15.19
N SER A 99 19.19 9.90 -16.27
CA SER A 99 19.35 11.37 -16.27
C SER A 99 18.08 12.20 -16.51
N SER A 100 16.93 11.61 -16.84
CA SER A 100 15.70 12.39 -17.07
C SER A 100 14.75 12.33 -15.87
N ARG A 101 14.39 13.51 -15.32
CA ARG A 101 13.39 13.65 -14.25
C ARG A 101 11.98 13.20 -14.66
N ASP A 102 11.73 13.05 -15.96
CA ASP A 102 10.43 12.68 -16.53
C ASP A 102 10.25 11.17 -16.74
N ILE A 103 11.21 10.34 -16.28
CA ILE A 103 11.10 8.89 -16.43
C ILE A 103 10.01 8.35 -15.50
N PRO A 104 9.02 7.61 -16.02
CA PRO A 104 7.93 7.08 -15.21
C PRO A 104 8.45 6.08 -14.16
N MET A 105 7.96 6.23 -12.94
CA MET A 105 8.18 5.27 -11.85
C MET A 105 7.26 4.07 -12.03
N VAL A 106 7.83 2.88 -12.10
CA VAL A 106 7.10 1.62 -12.27
C VAL A 106 7.18 0.79 -10.99
N LYS A 107 6.04 0.27 -10.56
CA LYS A 107 5.97 -0.63 -9.39
C LYS A 107 6.75 -1.92 -9.65
N THR A 108 7.51 -2.36 -8.65
CA THR A 108 8.16 -3.68 -8.70
C THR A 108 7.14 -4.82 -8.75
N ALA A 109 7.54 -5.99 -9.25
CA ALA A 109 6.69 -7.19 -9.24
C ALA A 109 6.26 -7.57 -7.82
N LYS A 110 7.17 -7.42 -6.84
CA LYS A 110 6.88 -7.63 -5.41
C LYS A 110 5.75 -6.72 -4.92
N THR A 111 5.81 -5.43 -5.23
CA THR A 111 4.76 -4.46 -4.84
C THR A 111 3.42 -4.82 -5.48
N LYS A 112 3.41 -5.12 -6.79
CA LYS A 112 2.19 -5.52 -7.51
C LYS A 112 1.56 -6.80 -6.93
N LEU A 113 2.38 -7.79 -6.59
CA LEU A 113 1.90 -9.02 -5.95
C LEU A 113 1.30 -8.72 -4.56
N ARG A 114 1.93 -7.86 -3.78
CA ARG A 114 1.38 -7.41 -2.49
C ARG A 114 0.03 -6.71 -2.67
N ASP A 115 -0.07 -5.76 -3.61
CA ASP A 115 -1.33 -5.06 -3.91
C ASP A 115 -2.44 -6.06 -4.28
N PHE A 116 -2.12 -7.02 -5.13
CA PHE A 116 -3.04 -8.08 -5.54
C PHE A 116 -3.53 -8.92 -4.35
N LEU A 117 -2.63 -9.29 -3.44
CA LEU A 117 -2.98 -10.10 -2.27
C LEU A 117 -3.78 -9.28 -1.24
N LEU A 118 -3.45 -8.02 -1.04
CA LEU A 118 -4.23 -7.11 -0.18
C LEU A 118 -5.63 -6.84 -0.74
N ALA A 119 -5.77 -6.70 -2.06
CA ALA A 119 -7.06 -6.51 -2.71
C ALA A 119 -8.02 -7.72 -2.58
N ARG A 120 -7.53 -8.86 -2.06
CA ARG A 120 -8.37 -10.00 -1.67
C ARG A 120 -8.83 -9.96 -0.22
N GLN A 121 -8.30 -9.04 0.58
CA GLN A 121 -8.52 -8.91 2.03
C GLN A 121 -9.40 -7.71 2.37
N CYS A 122 -9.71 -6.84 1.41
CA CYS A 122 -10.56 -5.68 1.57
C CYS A 122 -11.19 -5.28 0.22
N ALA A 123 -12.23 -4.47 0.24
CA ALA A 123 -12.94 -4.03 -0.95
C ALA A 123 -12.02 -3.34 -1.97
N ARG A 124 -11.08 -2.50 -1.50
CA ARG A 124 -10.13 -1.77 -2.35
C ARG A 124 -8.78 -1.49 -1.66
N VAL A 125 -7.75 -1.37 -2.49
CA VAL A 125 -6.42 -0.89 -2.10
C VAL A 125 -6.12 0.42 -2.82
N VAL A 126 -5.82 1.47 -2.05
CA VAL A 126 -5.42 2.80 -2.55
C VAL A 126 -3.93 2.98 -2.30
N THR A 127 -3.17 3.17 -3.35
CA THR A 127 -1.74 3.46 -3.23
C THR A 127 -1.46 4.96 -3.19
N VAL A 128 -0.65 5.35 -2.21
CA VAL A 128 -0.01 6.66 -2.09
C VAL A 128 1.49 6.48 -2.37
N PRO A 129 1.99 6.81 -3.58
CA PRO A 129 3.41 6.74 -3.88
C PRO A 129 4.19 7.79 -3.08
N TRP A 130 5.37 7.42 -2.55
CA TRP A 130 6.20 8.32 -1.73
C TRP A 130 6.58 9.61 -2.46
N PHE A 131 6.80 9.56 -3.78
CA PHE A 131 7.22 10.71 -4.58
C PHE A 131 6.07 11.71 -4.73
N GLU A 132 4.84 11.24 -4.97
CA GLU A 132 3.65 12.10 -4.99
C GLU A 132 3.39 12.68 -3.59
N TRP A 133 3.48 11.84 -2.54
CA TRP A 133 3.24 12.27 -1.16
C TRP A 133 4.26 13.31 -0.70
N ARG A 134 5.53 13.15 -1.08
CA ARG A 134 6.61 14.08 -0.72
C ARG A 134 6.29 15.51 -1.16
N ASP A 135 5.62 15.68 -2.29
CA ASP A 135 5.36 16.98 -2.90
C ASP A 135 4.17 17.70 -2.25
N VAL A 136 3.24 16.95 -1.64
CA VAL A 136 2.02 17.51 -1.02
C VAL A 136 2.03 17.51 0.52
N ARG A 137 2.80 16.63 1.18
CA ARG A 137 2.70 16.34 2.62
C ARG A 137 2.89 17.52 3.58
N ASN A 138 3.49 18.62 3.13
CA ASN A 138 3.82 19.78 3.97
C ASN A 138 2.75 20.87 3.95
N ALA A 139 1.87 20.90 2.95
CA ALA A 139 0.78 21.88 2.87
C ALA A 139 -0.55 21.19 3.19
N ARG A 140 -1.25 21.67 4.23
CA ARG A 140 -2.49 21.04 4.75
C ARG A 140 -3.55 20.91 3.67
N GLU A 141 -3.90 21.98 2.95
CA GLU A 141 -4.94 21.85 1.92
C GLU A 141 -4.51 20.90 0.79
N LYS A 142 -3.24 20.95 0.36
CA LYS A 142 -2.73 20.11 -0.73
C LYS A 142 -2.77 18.62 -0.37
N ARG A 143 -2.35 18.23 0.84
CA ARG A 143 -2.39 16.82 1.25
C ARG A 143 -3.81 16.29 1.38
N THR A 144 -4.71 17.09 1.95
CA THR A 144 -6.12 16.71 2.15
C THR A 144 -6.83 16.58 0.81
N GLN A 145 -6.60 17.52 -0.12
CA GLN A 145 -7.12 17.43 -1.48
C GLN A 145 -6.56 16.22 -2.22
N TYR A 146 -5.26 15.98 -2.15
CA TYR A 146 -4.62 14.82 -2.78
C TYR A 146 -5.25 13.49 -2.32
N LEU A 147 -5.53 13.34 -1.02
CA LEU A 147 -6.19 12.14 -0.50
C LEU A 147 -7.64 12.02 -0.95
N ARG A 148 -8.40 13.13 -0.97
CA ARG A 148 -9.76 13.13 -1.54
C ARG A 148 -9.76 12.67 -2.98
N ASP A 149 -8.84 13.17 -3.79
CA ASP A 149 -8.74 12.80 -5.20
C ASP A 149 -8.36 11.33 -5.37
N LYS A 150 -7.44 10.81 -4.55
CA LYS A 150 -7.05 9.39 -4.55
C LYS A 150 -8.23 8.48 -4.18
N LEU A 151 -8.98 8.83 -3.13
CA LEU A 151 -10.15 8.07 -2.69
C LEU A 151 -11.27 8.14 -3.73
N ALA A 152 -11.53 9.32 -4.31
CA ALA A 152 -12.55 9.53 -5.34
C ALA A 152 -12.26 8.70 -6.60
N ARG A 153 -11.00 8.66 -7.05
CA ARG A 153 -10.58 7.80 -8.17
C ARG A 153 -10.73 6.31 -7.88
N ALA A 154 -10.66 5.91 -6.61
CA ALA A 154 -10.94 4.55 -6.17
C ALA A 154 -12.45 4.26 -6.01
N GLY A 155 -13.31 5.25 -6.28
CA GLY A 155 -14.77 5.13 -6.20
C GLY A 155 -15.38 5.62 -4.89
N PHE A 156 -14.63 6.34 -4.05
CA PHE A 156 -15.08 6.77 -2.72
C PHE A 156 -15.07 8.27 -2.56
N THR A 157 -16.24 8.84 -2.30
CA THR A 157 -16.36 10.25 -1.95
C THR A 157 -16.41 10.37 -0.44
N VAL A 158 -15.42 11.05 0.14
CA VAL A 158 -15.46 11.44 1.56
C VAL A 158 -16.57 12.46 1.72
N SER A 159 -17.70 12.05 2.32
CA SER A 159 -18.84 12.96 2.54
C SER A 159 -18.46 14.00 3.60
N SER A 160 -18.75 15.27 3.32
CA SER A 160 -18.52 16.40 4.24
C SER A 160 -19.31 16.33 5.55
N LYS A 161 -20.17 15.31 5.74
CA LYS A 161 -21.11 15.21 6.87
C LYS A 161 -20.49 14.86 8.23
N GLN A 162 -19.20 14.57 8.33
CA GLN A 162 -18.55 14.27 9.63
C GLN A 162 -17.92 15.48 10.35
N ILE A 163 -17.84 16.66 9.71
CA ILE A 163 -17.28 17.87 10.37
C ILE A 163 -18.29 18.52 11.35
N ALA A 164 -19.58 18.24 11.21
CA ALA A 164 -20.64 18.89 11.98
C ALA A 164 -20.84 18.34 13.41
N ASN A 165 -20.35 17.14 13.73
CA ASN A 165 -20.62 16.51 15.04
C ASN A 165 -19.58 16.80 16.12
N GLN A 166 -18.42 17.39 15.78
CA GLN A 166 -17.41 17.78 16.78
C GLN A 166 -17.74 19.14 17.44
N HIS A 167 -18.33 20.09 16.68
CA HIS A 167 -18.69 21.41 17.22
C HIS A 167 -19.94 21.42 18.10
N ALA A 168 -20.77 20.38 18.05
CA ALA A 168 -21.98 20.29 18.89
C ALA A 168 -21.70 19.71 20.30
N HIS A 169 -20.54 19.09 20.52
CA HIS A 169 -20.20 18.50 21.82
C HIS A 169 -19.41 19.45 22.74
N ASP A 170 -18.68 20.42 22.19
CA ASP A 170 -17.95 21.46 22.95
C ASP A 170 -18.82 22.66 23.37
N GLN A 171 -20.14 22.61 23.13
CA GLN A 171 -21.09 23.65 23.55
C GLN A 171 -22.19 23.13 24.50
N ARG A 172 -21.95 22.03 25.21
CA ARG A 172 -22.85 21.53 26.26
C ARG A 172 -22.15 21.38 27.60
#